data_AF-A0AAU9VZ45-F1
#
_entry.id   AF-A0AAU9VZ45-F1
#
_cell.length_a   1.000
_cell.length_b   1.000
_cell.length_c   1.000
_cell.angle_alpha   90.00
_cell.angle_beta   90.00
_cell.angle_gamma   90.00
#
_symmetry.space_group_name_H-M   'P 1'
#
loop_
_entity.id
_entity.type
_entity.pdbx_description
1 polymer ?
#
loop_
_entity_poly.entity_id
_entity_poly.type
_entity_poly.pdbx_seq_one_letter_code
_entity_poly.pdbx_strand_id
1 'polypeptide(L)'
;MEDDASFQGFYLEESTNSARNKEAFASVAEAINNDYGGAEQCPWSPAQLKGTLFLTYLRSLKDGEKRKKKPGKVKHKIICRRQGRLLEVILTERMDWDDAKKDRCQEYLTIDYTSSDESELSEDE
;
A
#
# COMPACT_ATOMS: atom_id res chain seq x y z
N MET A 1 33.17 -1.41 18.60
CA MET A 1 32.00 -0.63 18.15
C MET A 1 30.83 -1.53 18.42
N GLU A 2 30.07 -1.22 19.46
CA GLU A 2 28.87 -1.97 19.82
C GLU A 2 27.83 -1.72 18.73
N ASP A 3 27.43 -2.77 18.02
CA ASP A 3 26.24 -2.74 17.16
C ASP A 3 25.03 -2.62 18.09
N ASP A 4 24.71 -1.39 18.50
CA ASP A 4 23.57 -1.10 19.35
C ASP A 4 22.28 -1.57 18.66
N ALA A 5 21.56 -2.41 19.40
CA ALA A 5 20.47 -3.23 18.91
C ALA A 5 19.44 -2.42 18.10
N SER A 6 19.46 -2.72 16.80
CA SER A 6 18.47 -2.48 15.76
C SER A 6 17.11 -1.98 16.25
N PHE A 7 16.81 -0.71 16.00
CA PHE A 7 15.43 -0.22 16.02
C PHE A 7 14.58 -1.09 15.08
N GLN A 8 13.72 -1.92 15.67
CA GLN A 8 12.93 -2.91 14.93
C GLN A 8 11.57 -2.36 14.46
N GLY A 9 11.30 -1.08 14.74
CA GLY A 9 10.04 -0.41 14.43
C GLY A 9 9.02 -0.48 15.57
N PHE A 10 7.77 -0.15 15.22
CA PHE A 10 6.65 -0.24 16.15
C PHE A 10 6.07 -1.66 16.23
N TYR A 11 5.70 -2.07 17.44
CA TYR A 11 5.02 -3.34 17.70
C TYR A 11 3.53 -3.20 17.39
N LEU A 12 3.13 -3.73 16.24
CA LEU A 12 1.77 -3.54 15.68
C LEU A 12 0.68 -4.31 16.44
N GLU A 13 1.05 -5.36 17.16
CA GLU A 13 0.13 -6.10 18.04
C GLU A 13 -0.18 -5.35 19.34
N GLU A 14 0.67 -4.38 19.73
CA GLU A 14 0.52 -3.62 20.97
C GLU A 14 -0.20 -2.27 20.74
N SER A 15 -0.72 -1.67 21.81
CA SER A 15 -1.34 -0.33 21.75
C SER A 15 -0.28 0.78 21.74
N THR A 16 -0.70 2.00 21.43
CA THR A 16 0.12 3.22 21.56
C THR A 16 0.51 3.52 23.00
N ASN A 17 -0.17 2.91 23.98
CA ASN A 17 0.11 3.12 25.39
C ASN A 17 1.13 2.13 25.97
N SER A 18 1.52 1.11 25.20
CA SER A 18 2.54 0.14 25.59
C SER A 18 3.90 0.80 25.81
N ALA A 19 4.68 0.27 26.75
CA ALA A 19 6.01 0.78 27.05
C ALA A 19 6.92 0.71 25.82
N ARG A 20 6.89 -0.41 25.09
CA ARG A 20 7.72 -0.65 23.91
C ARG A 20 7.41 0.32 22.77
N ASN A 21 6.13 0.59 22.48
CA ASN A 21 5.79 1.57 21.44
C ASN A 21 6.11 3.02 21.86
N LYS A 22 6.07 3.33 23.16
CA LYS A 22 6.51 4.64 23.67
C LYS A 22 8.02 4.83 23.54
N GLU A 23 8.79 3.79 23.83
CA GLU A 23 10.25 3.79 23.68
C GLU A 23 10.67 3.87 22.21
N ALA A 24 10.01 3.10 21.34
CA ALA A 24 10.19 3.20 19.90
C ALA A 24 9.86 4.62 19.38
N PHE A 25 8.78 5.23 19.87
CA PHE A 25 8.46 6.62 19.53
C PHE A 25 9.52 7.60 20.04
N ALA A 26 10.00 7.44 21.28
CA ALA A 26 11.03 8.30 21.85
C ALA A 26 12.31 8.27 21.02
N SER A 27 12.75 7.07 20.62
CA SER A 27 13.94 6.87 19.77
C SER A 27 13.80 7.61 18.42
N VAL A 28 12.63 7.49 17.79
CA VAL A 28 12.35 8.16 16.50
C VAL A 28 12.23 9.67 16.68
N ALA A 29 11.57 10.15 17.73
CA ALA A 29 11.43 11.57 18.01
C ALA A 29 12.78 12.22 18.30
N GLU A 30 13.66 11.52 19.01
CA GLU A 30 15.05 11.94 19.27
C GLU A 30 15.86 12.01 17.98
N ALA A 31 15.81 10.97 17.14
CA ALA A 31 16.48 10.98 15.84
C ALA A 31 16.03 12.16 14.96
N ILE A 32 14.71 12.41 14.89
CA ILE A 32 14.17 13.56 14.17
C ILE A 32 14.71 14.86 14.77
N ASN A 33 14.67 15.03 16.09
CA ASN A 33 15.19 16.25 16.71
C ASN A 33 16.68 16.44 16.41
N ASN A 34 17.47 15.37 16.42
CA ASN A 34 18.90 15.41 16.11
C ASN A 34 19.16 15.80 14.64
N ASP A 35 18.35 15.33 13.69
CA ASP A 35 18.45 15.70 12.26
C ASP A 35 18.23 17.20 12.03
N TYR A 36 17.45 17.85 12.90
CA TYR A 36 17.20 19.28 12.86
C TYR A 36 18.13 20.11 13.76
N GLY A 37 19.13 19.51 14.40
CA GLY A 37 20.06 20.24 15.29
C GLY A 37 19.53 20.47 16.70
N GLY A 38 18.54 19.67 17.13
CA GLY A 38 17.95 19.67 18.46
C GLY A 38 16.45 19.98 18.47
N ALA A 39 15.81 19.74 19.62
CA ALA A 39 14.36 19.94 19.78
C ALA A 39 13.91 21.40 19.55
N GLU A 40 14.78 22.38 19.80
CA GLU A 40 14.51 23.81 19.62
C GLU A 40 14.52 24.24 18.14
N GLN A 41 15.25 23.51 17.27
CA GLN A 41 15.35 23.79 15.84
C GLN A 41 14.40 22.91 15.01
N CYS A 42 13.77 21.92 15.63
CA CYS A 42 12.82 21.04 14.99
C CYS A 42 11.55 21.81 14.59
N PRO A 43 11.13 21.80 13.30
CA PRO A 43 9.94 22.51 12.84
C PRO A 43 8.63 21.87 13.32
N TRP A 44 8.69 20.69 13.92
CA TRP A 44 7.53 19.97 14.44
C TRP A 44 7.49 20.00 15.96
N SER A 45 6.37 20.46 16.49
CA SER A 45 6.11 20.39 17.92
C SER A 45 6.01 18.94 18.41
N PRO A 46 6.30 18.66 19.69
CA PRO A 46 6.13 17.32 20.27
C PRO A 46 4.70 16.77 20.10
N ALA A 47 3.69 17.64 20.12
CA ALA A 47 2.29 17.27 19.87
C ALA A 47 2.06 16.83 18.42
N GLN A 48 2.68 17.52 17.45
CA GLN A 48 2.63 17.11 16.04
C GLN A 48 3.32 15.77 15.84
N LEU A 49 4.55 15.58 16.35
CA LEU A 49 5.25 14.30 16.28
C LEU A 49 4.41 13.16 16.87
N LYS A 50 3.74 13.39 18.00
CA LYS A 50 2.85 12.40 18.60
C LYS A 50 1.60 12.15 17.74
N GLY A 51 0.94 13.19 17.22
CA GLY A 51 -0.28 13.05 16.43
C GLY A 51 -0.07 12.43 15.05
N THR A 52 0.88 12.98 14.29
CA THR A 52 1.16 12.55 12.91
C THR A 52 2.05 11.31 12.91
N LEU A 53 3.19 11.36 13.59
CA LEU A 53 4.21 10.32 13.47
C LEU A 53 3.89 9.10 14.32
N PHE A 54 3.32 9.26 15.52
CA PHE A 54 2.99 8.10 16.34
C PHE A 54 1.62 7.53 16.02
N LEU A 55 0.55 8.33 16.11
CA LEU A 55 -0.81 7.80 15.98
C LEU A 55 -1.17 7.46 14.53
N THR A 56 -0.90 8.37 13.59
CA THR A 56 -1.33 8.22 12.20
C THR A 56 -0.51 7.16 11.47
N TYR A 57 0.81 7.17 11.66
CA TYR A 57 1.69 6.17 11.08
C TYR A 57 1.43 4.77 11.64
N LEU A 58 1.33 4.61 12.97
CA LEU A 58 1.04 3.30 13.57
C LEU A 58 -0.30 2.74 13.08
N ARG A 59 -1.32 3.59 12.97
CA ARG A 59 -2.61 3.20 12.38
C ARG A 59 -2.45 2.74 10.93
N SER A 60 -1.71 3.49 10.12
CA SER A 60 -1.44 3.13 8.72
C SER A 60 -0.74 1.77 8.60
N LEU A 61 0.25 1.50 9.46
CA LEU A 61 0.93 0.21 9.52
C LEU A 61 -0.02 -0.93 9.89
N LYS A 62 -0.86 -0.75 10.92
CA LYS A 62 -1.88 -1.73 11.30
C LYS A 62 -2.89 -1.97 10.18
N ASP A 63 -3.31 -0.93 9.48
CA ASP A 63 -4.23 -1.05 8.34
C ASP A 63 -3.56 -1.73 7.15
N GLY A 64 -2.26 -1.51 6.94
CA GLY A 64 -1.43 -2.24 5.97
C GLY A 64 -1.37 -3.74 6.27
N GLU A 65 -1.06 -4.10 7.51
CA GLU A 65 -1.05 -5.49 8.00
C GLU A 65 -2.40 -6.18 7.87
N LYS A 66 -3.48 -5.53 8.32
CA LYS A 66 -4.84 -6.04 8.14
C LYS A 66 -5.17 -6.28 6.67
N ARG A 67 -4.74 -5.39 5.78
CA ARG A 67 -4.89 -5.58 4.34
C ARG A 67 -4.08 -6.78 3.84
N LYS A 68 -2.86 -7.03 4.34
CA LYS A 68 -2.06 -8.21 3.98
C LYS A 68 -2.73 -9.51 4.43
N LYS A 69 -3.29 -9.52 5.65
CA LYS A 69 -3.96 -10.68 6.28
C LYS A 69 -5.33 -11.00 5.66
N LYS A 70 -5.92 -10.14 4.81
CA LYS A 70 -7.21 -10.40 4.16
C LYS A 70 -7.05 -11.40 2.98
N PRO A 71 -7.60 -12.62 3.08
CA PRO A 71 -7.68 -13.52 1.92
C PRO A 71 -8.55 -12.88 0.84
N GLY A 72 -8.13 -13.00 -0.43
CA GLY A 72 -8.89 -12.47 -1.57
C GLY A 72 -8.43 -11.13 -2.15
N LYS A 73 -7.25 -10.59 -1.75
CA LYS A 73 -6.63 -9.44 -2.41
C LYS A 73 -6.42 -9.66 -3.92
N VAL A 74 -5.97 -10.86 -4.28
CA VAL A 74 -5.84 -11.30 -5.68
C VAL A 74 -7.22 -11.30 -6.36
N LYS A 75 -8.24 -11.85 -5.69
CA LYS A 75 -9.63 -11.86 -6.20
C LYS A 75 -10.18 -10.46 -6.43
N HIS A 76 -9.98 -9.50 -5.52
CA HIS A 76 -10.46 -8.14 -5.69
C HIS A 76 -9.74 -7.42 -6.85
N LYS A 77 -8.42 -7.58 -6.98
CA LYS A 77 -7.63 -7.03 -8.10
C LYS A 77 -8.09 -7.63 -9.44
N ILE A 78 -8.34 -8.94 -9.49
CA ILE A 78 -8.89 -9.63 -10.66
C ILE A 78 -10.29 -9.12 -10.99
N ILE A 79 -11.18 -8.98 -10.00
CA ILE A 79 -12.55 -8.51 -10.21
C ILE A 79 -12.57 -7.08 -10.72
N CYS A 80 -11.83 -6.15 -10.11
CA CYS A 80 -11.77 -4.76 -10.56
C CYS A 80 -11.17 -4.63 -11.97
N ARG A 81 -10.15 -5.44 -12.30
CA ARG A 81 -9.59 -5.48 -13.66
C ARG A 81 -10.57 -6.07 -14.68
N ARG A 82 -11.29 -7.14 -14.34
CA ARG A 82 -12.35 -7.73 -15.18
C ARG A 82 -13.48 -6.74 -15.42
N GLN A 83 -13.91 -6.00 -14.40
CA GLN A 83 -14.92 -4.94 -14.54
C GLN A 83 -14.44 -3.78 -15.41
N GLY A 84 -13.17 -3.36 -15.27
CA GLY A 84 -12.58 -2.34 -16.15
C GLY A 84 -12.59 -2.77 -17.62
N ARG A 85 -12.17 -4.01 -17.92
CA ARG A 85 -12.19 -4.57 -19.28
C ARG A 85 -13.61 -4.68 -19.85
N LEU A 86 -14.58 -5.10 -19.04
CA LEU A 86 -16.00 -5.13 -19.45
C LEU A 86 -16.52 -3.73 -19.80
N LEU A 87 -16.14 -2.71 -19.02
CA LEU A 87 -16.49 -1.33 -19.30
C LEU A 87 -15.85 -0.83 -20.59
N GLU A 88 -14.61 -1.19 -20.90
CA GLU A 88 -13.95 -0.85 -22.18
C GLU A 88 -14.68 -1.45 -23.38
N VAL A 89 -15.11 -2.72 -23.29
CA VAL A 89 -15.91 -3.37 -24.34
C VAL A 89 -17.25 -2.67 -24.53
N ILE A 90 -17.99 -2.44 -23.46
CA ILE A 90 -19.30 -1.74 -23.51
C ILE A 90 -19.14 -0.32 -24.05
N LEU A 91 -18.06 0.37 -23.70
CA LEU A 91 -17.79 1.72 -24.20
C LEU A 91 -17.48 1.70 -25.70
N THR A 92 -16.73 0.71 -26.16
CA THR A 92 -16.42 0.49 -27.58
C THR A 92 -17.69 0.18 -28.39
N GLU A 93 -18.59 -0.65 -27.85
CA GLU A 93 -19.88 -0.96 -28.48
C GLU A 93 -20.82 0.26 -28.56
N ARG A 94 -20.76 1.16 -27.57
CA ARG A 94 -21.58 2.38 -27.51
C ARG A 94 -20.98 3.56 -28.28
N MET A 95 -19.76 3.44 -28.78
CA MET A 95 -19.14 4.47 -29.61
C MET A 95 -19.60 4.34 -31.07
N ASP A 96 -19.92 5.48 -31.70
CA ASP A 96 -20.24 5.59 -33.14
C ASP A 96 -18.96 5.44 -33.99
N TRP A 97 -18.24 4.34 -33.79
CA TRP A 97 -17.12 3.97 -34.61
C TRP A 97 -17.61 3.23 -35.84
N ASP A 98 -16.96 3.52 -36.96
CA ASP A 98 -17.10 2.77 -38.20
C ASP A 98 -16.73 1.30 -37.99
N ASP A 99 -17.39 0.39 -38.70
CA ASP A 99 -17.31 -1.06 -38.44
C ASP A 99 -15.86 -1.57 -38.55
N ALA A 100 -15.08 -1.01 -39.48
CA ALA A 100 -13.66 -1.30 -39.64
C ALA A 100 -12.77 -0.90 -38.45
N LYS A 101 -13.25 -0.03 -37.54
CA LYS A 101 -12.56 0.31 -36.29
C LYS A 101 -13.02 -0.58 -35.14
N LYS A 102 -14.31 -0.96 -35.12
CA LYS A 102 -14.85 -1.92 -34.15
C LYS A 102 -14.21 -3.29 -34.31
N ASP A 103 -14.11 -3.79 -35.54
CA ASP A 103 -13.48 -5.08 -35.84
C ASP A 103 -12.00 -5.12 -35.40
N ARG A 104 -11.25 -4.04 -35.65
CA ARG A 104 -9.85 -3.93 -35.20
C ARG A 104 -9.74 -3.96 -33.67
N CYS A 105 -10.60 -3.25 -32.95
CA CYS A 105 -10.57 -3.28 -31.49
C CYS A 105 -10.99 -4.63 -30.92
N GLN A 106 -11.94 -5.31 -31.56
CA GLN A 106 -12.39 -6.64 -31.18
C GLN A 106 -11.27 -7.68 -31.34
N GLU A 107 -10.45 -7.57 -32.39
CA GLU A 107 -9.26 -8.41 -32.60
C GLU A 107 -8.26 -8.30 -31.42
N TYR A 108 -7.97 -7.10 -30.92
CA TYR A 108 -7.08 -6.92 -29.75
C TYR A 108 -7.72 -7.31 -28.41
N LEU A 109 -9.05 -7.33 -28.34
CA LEU A 109 -9.81 -7.74 -27.16
C LEU A 109 -10.01 -9.28 -27.08
N THR A 110 -9.57 -10.05 -28.08
CA THR A 110 -9.73 -11.51 -28.09
C THR A 110 -8.60 -12.23 -27.34
N ILE A 111 -8.94 -12.72 -26.15
CA ILE A 111 -8.37 -13.88 -25.44
C ILE A 111 -6.90 -13.80 -25.01
N ASP A 112 -5.93 -13.45 -25.86
CA ASP A 112 -4.51 -13.37 -25.48
C ASP A 112 -4.21 -12.17 -24.57
N TYR A 113 -4.96 -11.06 -24.71
CA TYR A 113 -4.93 -9.94 -23.76
C TYR A 113 -5.54 -10.32 -22.38
N THR A 114 -6.23 -11.47 -22.29
CA THR A 114 -6.81 -12.01 -21.06
C THR A 114 -6.10 -13.26 -20.53
N SER A 115 -5.13 -13.81 -21.28
CA SER A 115 -4.41 -15.05 -20.97
C SER A 115 -3.28 -14.87 -19.96
N SER A 116 -2.71 -13.66 -19.84
CA SER A 116 -1.62 -13.37 -18.89
C SER A 116 -2.01 -13.33 -17.40
N ASP A 117 -3.25 -13.72 -17.05
CA ASP A 117 -3.73 -13.84 -15.66
C ASP A 117 -3.59 -15.29 -15.11
N GLU A 118 -3.16 -16.29 -15.91
CA GLU A 118 -2.95 -17.68 -15.46
C GLU A 118 -1.48 -18.01 -15.08
N SER A 119 -0.50 -17.17 -15.46
CA SER A 119 0.95 -17.47 -15.26
C SER A 119 1.58 -16.99 -13.94
N GLU A 120 0.85 -16.30 -13.05
CA GLU A 120 1.35 -16.02 -11.68
C GLU A 120 1.05 -17.18 -10.68
N LEU A 121 0.58 -18.32 -11.19
CA LEU A 121 0.31 -19.57 -10.45
C LEU A 121 1.38 -20.66 -10.71
N SER A 122 2.63 -20.29 -11.00
CA SER A 122 3.74 -21.23 -10.77
C SER A 122 4.11 -21.16 -9.29
N GLU A 123 3.51 -22.05 -8.51
CA GLU A 123 3.97 -22.41 -7.17
C GLU A 123 5.42 -22.93 -7.31
N ASP A 124 6.40 -22.16 -6.80
CA ASP A 124 7.70 -22.72 -6.45
C ASP A 124 7.47 -23.76 -5.34
N GLU A 125 7.95 -24.98 -5.61
CA GLU A 125 7.94 -26.25 -4.84
C GLU A 125 7.72 -26.20 -3.31
#